data_AF-A0A847VKU4-F1
#
_entry.id   AF-A0A847VKU4-F1
#
_cell.length_a   1.000
_cell.length_b   1.000
_cell.length_c   1.000
_cell.angle_alpha   90.00
_cell.angle_beta   90.00
_cell.angle_gamma   90.00
#
_symmetry.space_group_name_H-M   'P 1'
#
loop_
_entity.id
_entity.type
_entity.pdbx_description
1 polymer ?
#
loop_
_entity_poly.entity_id
_entity_poly.type
_entity_poly.pdbx_seq_one_letter_code
_entity_poly.pdbx_strand_id
1 'polypeptide(L)' 'MAKKEYAFYPGCSSQYKASAANYLTSTNAMCRTLDIKLTEIPDWNCCGASISYTGASELTRHVLNARNIALAETHMP' A
#
# COMPACT_ATOMS: atom_id res chain seq x y z
N MET A 1 -7.06 -20.72 9.63
CA MET A 1 -6.80 -20.11 8.30
C MET A 1 -7.50 -18.77 8.27
N ALA A 2 -6.91 -17.74 7.65
CA ALA A 2 -7.56 -16.44 7.54
C ALA A 2 -8.83 -16.54 6.69
N LYS A 3 -9.87 -15.77 7.03
CA LYS A 3 -11.13 -15.71 6.29
C LYS A 3 -10.95 -15.01 4.94
N LYS A 4 -10.02 -14.05 4.87
CA LYS A 4 -9.64 -13.31 3.66
C LYS A 4 -8.14 -13.01 3.67
N GLU A 5 -7.54 -12.94 2.49
CA GLU A 5 -6.16 -12.52 2.28
C GLU A 5 -6.11 -11.44 1.19
N TYR A 6 -5.30 -10.41 1.40
CA TYR A 6 -5.13 -9.30 0.47
C TYR A 6 -3.66 -8.88 0.35
N ALA A 7 -3.28 -8.51 -0.87
CA ALA A 7 -2.11 -7.68 -1.10
C ALA A 7 -2.31 -6.30 -0.45
N PHE A 8 -1.29 -5.83 0.28
CA PHE A 8 -1.38 -4.65 1.12
C PHE A 8 -0.34 -3.61 0.71
N TYR A 9 -0.84 -2.41 0.43
CA TYR A 9 -0.05 -1.22 0.16
C TYR A 9 -0.26 -0.24 1.32
N PRO A 10 0.71 -0.07 2.26
CA PRO A 10 0.55 0.86 3.37
C PRO A 10 0.69 2.33 2.92
N GLY A 11 1.47 2.57 1.86
CA GLY A 11 1.86 3.91 1.46
C GLY A 11 2.80 4.61 2.45
N CYS A 12 3.40 5.71 1.99
CA CYS A 12 4.52 6.37 2.67
C CYS A 12 4.17 7.03 4.01
N SER A 13 2.96 7.57 4.16
CA SER A 13 2.56 8.26 5.40
C SER A 13 2.07 7.32 6.50
N SER A 14 1.46 6.18 6.14
CA SER A 14 0.83 5.28 7.10
C SER A 14 1.75 4.14 7.56
N GLN A 15 2.87 3.90 6.86
CA GLN A 15 3.84 2.87 7.24
C GLN A 15 4.43 3.09 8.65
N TYR A 16 5.08 2.04 9.18
CA TYR A 16 5.72 2.09 10.48
C TYR A 16 6.73 3.24 10.60
N LYS A 17 6.71 3.96 11.72
CA LYS A 17 7.53 5.15 12.00
C LYS A 17 7.28 6.37 11.09
N ALA A 18 6.25 6.37 10.25
CA ALA A 18 5.83 7.55 9.50
C ALA A 18 4.82 8.41 10.28
N SER A 19 4.51 9.60 9.74
CA SER A 19 3.69 10.62 10.41
C SER A 19 2.26 10.18 10.73
N ALA A 20 1.74 9.14 10.06
CA ALA A 20 0.40 8.60 10.26
C ALA A 20 0.43 7.10 10.59
N ALA A 21 1.49 6.62 11.26
CA ALA A 21 1.66 5.21 11.64
C ALA A 21 0.54 4.65 12.55
N ASN A 22 -0.24 5.53 13.19
CA ASN A 22 -1.43 5.15 13.95
C ASN A 22 -2.49 4.48 13.06
N TYR A 23 -2.60 4.84 11.77
CA TYR A 23 -3.54 4.19 10.86
C TYR A 23 -3.18 2.73 10.58
N LEU A 24 -1.90 2.41 10.38
CA LEU A 24 -1.44 1.03 10.25
C LEU A 24 -1.71 0.23 11.54
N THR A 25 -1.55 0.87 12.71
CA THR A 25 -1.84 0.25 14.01
C THR A 25 -3.33 -0.11 14.13
N SER A 26 -4.23 0.82 13.83
CA SER A 26 -5.67 0.58 13.89
C SER A 26 -6.14 -0.44 12.84
N THR A 27 -5.62 -0.36 11.61
CA THR A 27 -5.96 -1.31 10.54
C THR A 27 -5.56 -2.74 10.92
N ASN A 28 -4.34 -2.93 11.42
CA ASN A 28 -3.88 -4.24 11.89
C ASN A 28 -4.71 -4.77 13.07
N ALA A 29 -5.17 -3.90 13.97
CA ALA A 29 -6.05 -4.30 15.06
C ALA A 29 -7.40 -4.84 14.53
N MET A 30 -8.03 -4.13 13.58
CA MET A 30 -9.27 -4.59 12.96
C MET A 30 -9.08 -5.89 12.17
N CYS A 31 -8.01 -6.00 11.37
CA CYS A 31 -7.72 -7.20 10.58
C CYS A 31 -7.54 -8.45 11.44
N ARG A 32 -6.92 -8.31 12.63
CA ARG A 32 -6.85 -9.40 13.61
C ARG A 32 -8.22 -9.84 14.09
N THR A 33 -9.12 -8.90 14.39
CA THR A 33 -10.49 -9.23 14.84
C THR A 33 -11.33 -9.87 13.73
N LEU A 34 -11.08 -9.53 12.47
CA LEU A 34 -11.87 -9.98 11.32
C LEU A 34 -11.27 -11.20 10.59
N ASP A 35 -10.19 -11.78 11.12
CA ASP A 35 -9.41 -12.86 10.48
C ASP A 35 -8.97 -12.52 9.04
N ILE A 36 -8.47 -11.30 8.83
CA ILE A 36 -7.93 -10.83 7.54
C ILE A 36 -6.41 -10.85 7.58
N LYS A 37 -5.79 -11.53 6.62
CA LYS A 37 -4.35 -11.48 6.39
C LYS A 37 -4.01 -10.39 5.38
N LEU A 38 -3.14 -9.46 5.80
CA LEU A 38 -2.56 -8.43 4.93
C LEU A 38 -1.11 -8.80 4.68
N THR A 39 -0.75 -9.01 3.41
CA THR A 39 0.64 -9.28 3.00
C THR A 39 1.14 -8.04 2.27
N GLU A 40 2.23 -7.43 2.72
CA GLU A 40 2.77 -6.21 2.10
C GLU A 40 3.36 -6.50 0.71
N ILE A 41 3.02 -5.69 -0.29
CA ILE A 41 3.56 -5.84 -1.66
C ILE A 41 5.07 -5.60 -1.60
N PRO A 42 5.93 -6.52 -2.05
CA PRO A 42 7.36 -6.31 -2.01
C PRO A 42 7.77 -5.15 -2.93
N ASP A 43 8.72 -4.33 -2.47
CA ASP A 43 9.35 -3.27 -3.27
C ASP A 43 8.35 -2.23 -3.85
N TRP A 44 7.22 -2.00 -3.18
CA TRP A 44 6.27 -0.96 -3.56
C TRP A 44 6.91 0.44 -3.55
N ASN A 45 6.43 1.34 -4.41
CA ASN A 45 6.85 2.76 -4.45
C ASN A 45 5.71 3.71 -4.10
N CYS A 46 6.05 4.98 -3.83
CA CYS A 46 5.07 6.04 -3.60
C CYS A 46 4.00 6.11 -4.70
N CYS A 47 2.73 6.33 -4.32
CA CYS A 47 1.59 6.46 -5.23
C CYS A 47 1.60 7.75 -6.08
N GLY A 48 2.52 8.67 -5.79
CA GLY A 48 2.69 9.91 -6.55
C GLY A 48 1.70 11.03 -6.19
N ALA A 49 0.94 10.89 -5.10
CA ALA A 49 -0.04 11.90 -4.67
C ALA A 49 0.59 13.30 -4.50
N SER A 50 1.69 13.42 -3.74
CA SER A 50 2.32 14.73 -3.50
C SER A 50 3.02 15.30 -4.73
N ILE A 51 3.71 14.47 -5.51
CA ILE A 51 4.43 14.94 -6.72
C ILE A 51 3.46 15.42 -7.81
N SER A 52 2.22 14.95 -7.76
CA SER A 52 1.18 15.41 -8.67
C SER A 52 0.89 16.90 -8.53
N TYR A 53 1.03 17.46 -7.32
CA TYR A 53 0.88 18.89 -7.07
C TYR A 53 2.12 19.69 -7.47
N THR A 54 3.28 19.03 -7.57
CA THR A 54 4.56 19.67 -7.91
C THR A 54 4.89 19.58 -9.40
N GLY A 55 3.91 19.29 -10.25
CA GLY A 55 4.06 19.30 -11.70
C GLY A 55 4.48 17.99 -12.35
N ALA A 56 4.33 16.84 -11.68
CA ALA A 56 4.56 15.55 -12.32
C ALA A 56 3.58 15.33 -13.49
N SER A 57 4.11 14.80 -14.61
CA SER A 57 3.31 14.47 -15.78
C SER A 57 2.25 13.39 -15.49
N GLU A 58 1.22 13.35 -16.32
CA GLU A 58 0.18 12.32 -16.26
C GLU A 58 0.79 10.91 -16.40
N LEU A 59 1.71 10.72 -17.35
CA LEU A 59 2.47 9.47 -17.51
C LEU A 59 3.19 9.07 -16.22
N THR A 60 3.90 9.99 -15.58
CA THR A 60 4.61 9.72 -14.31
C THR A 60 3.65 9.24 -13.22
N ARG A 61 2.48 9.88 -13.11
CA ARG A 61 1.46 9.51 -12.11
C ARG A 61 0.90 8.12 -12.38
N HIS A 62 0.64 7.77 -13.64
CA HIS A 62 0.15 6.46 -13.99
C HIS A 62 1.19 5.35 -13.78
N VAL A 63 2.43 5.57 -14.22
CA VAL A 63 3.50 4.56 -14.13
C VAL A 63 3.82 4.19 -12.67
N LEU A 64 3.82 5.17 -11.75
CA LEU A 64 4.04 4.89 -10.32
C LEU A 64 2.98 3.96 -9.72
N ASN A 65 1.72 4.13 -10.12
CA ASN A 65 0.63 3.29 -9.64
C ASN A 65 0.64 1.92 -10.36
N ALA A 66 0.86 1.92 -11.67
CA ALA A 66 0.94 0.70 -12.47
C ALA A 66 2.04 -0.25 -11.98
N ARG A 67 3.20 0.27 -11.56
CA ARG A 67 4.29 -0.55 -11.00
C ARG A 67 3.84 -1.31 -9.74
N ASN A 68 3.16 -0.65 -8.81
CA ASN A 68 2.66 -1.32 -7.59
C ASN A 68 1.63 -2.41 -7.91
N ILE A 69 0.76 -2.17 -8.90
CA ILE A 69 -0.22 -3.16 -9.36
C ILE A 69 0.48 -4.36 -10.01
N ALA A 70 1.47 -4.12 -10.88
CA ALA A 70 2.25 -5.18 -11.52
C ALA A 70 3.06 -6.02 -10.51
N LEU A 71 3.63 -5.38 -9.48
CA LEU A 71 4.29 -6.08 -8.37
C LEU A 71 3.30 -6.94 -7.58
N ALA A 72 2.10 -6.42 -7.32
CA ALA A 72 1.05 -7.21 -6.67
C ALA A 72 0.65 -8.43 -7.52
N GLU A 73 0.41 -8.24 -8.82
CA GLU A 73 0.09 -9.31 -9.75
C GLU A 73 1.18 -10.39 -9.83
N THR A 74 2.45 -9.99 -9.74
CA THR A 74 3.60 -10.91 -9.87
C THR A 74 3.89 -11.69 -8.59
N HIS A 75 3.77 -11.05 -7.42
CA HIS A 75 4.31 -11.58 -6.16
C HIS A 75 3.25 -12.01 -5.15
N MET A 76 1.99 -11.68 -5.37
CA MET A 76 0.91 -11.95 -4.41
C MET A 76 0.03 -13.11 -4.90
N PRO A 77 -0.54 -13.90 -3.97
CA PRO A 77 -1.37 -15.05 -4.30
C PRO A 77 -2.76 -14.68 -4.85
#